data_AF-A0A5C9BAS8-F1
#
_entry.id   AF-A0A5C9BAS8-F1
#
_cell.length_a   1.000
_cell.length_b   1.000
_cell.length_c   1.000
_cell.angle_alpha   90.00
_cell.angle_beta   90.00
_cell.angle_gamma   90.00
#
_symmetry.space_group_name_H-M   'P 1'
#
loop_
_entity.id
_entity.type
_entity.pdbx_description
1 polymer ?
#
loop_
_entity_poly.entity_id
_entity_poly.type
_entity_poly.pdbx_seq_one_letter_code
_entity_poly.pdbx_strand_id
1 'polypeptide(L)' 'MDILYLIALIATLGVFAYLVAVLFFPEYFS' A
#
# COMPACT_ATOMS: atom_id res chain seq x y z
N MET A 1 8.41 15.74 13.37
CA MET A 1 7.88 14.85 12.31
C MET A 1 6.81 15.63 11.61
N ASP A 2 7.06 16.05 10.37
CA ASP A 2 6.08 16.80 9.57
C ASP A 2 4.89 15.88 9.23
N ILE A 3 3.67 16.40 9.23
CA ILE A 3 2.45 15.66 8.93
C ILE A 3 2.50 15.05 7.51
N LEU A 4 3.21 15.70 6.60
CA LEU A 4 3.44 15.23 5.24
C LEU A 4 4.23 13.92 5.20
N TYR A 5 5.23 13.76 6.08
CA TYR A 5 5.98 12.51 6.18
C TYR A 5 5.11 11.36 6.67
N LEU A 6 4.18 11.64 7.58
CA LEU A 6 3.26 10.64 8.13
C LEU A 6 2.25 10.19 7.06
N ILE A 7 1.74 11.12 6.26
CA ILE A 7 0.89 10.83 5.11
C ILE A 7 1.64 10.01 4.06
N ALA A 8 2.87 10.41 3.72
CA ALA A 8 3.70 9.69 2.76
C ALA A 8 3.95 8.25 3.22
N LEU A 9 4.24 8.05 4.50
CA LEU A 9 4.45 6.73 5.08
C LEU A 9 3.20 5.84 4.95
N ILE A 10 2.02 6.36 5.31
CA ILE A 10 0.75 5.62 5.20
C ILE A 10 0.47 5.27 3.74
N ALA A 11 0.66 6.21 2.81
CA ALA A 11 0.45 5.99 1.39
C ALA A 11 1.39 4.89 0.86
N THR A 12 2.67 4.93 1.21
CA THR A 12 3.64 3.89 0.82
C THR A 12 3.25 2.51 1.37
N LEU A 13 2.84 2.43 2.64
CA LEU A 13 2.39 1.17 3.23
C LEU A 13 1.13 0.62 2.54
N GLY A 14 0.18 1.49 2.20
CA GLY A 14 -1.03 1.10 1.47
C GLY A 14 -0.72 0.53 0.08
N VAL A 15 0.15 1.21 -0.68
CA VAL A 15 0.58 0.72 -2.01
C VAL A 15 1.33 -0.61 -1.88
N PHE A 16 2.24 -0.73 -0.91
CA PHE A 16 2.97 -1.96 -0.69
C PHE A 16 2.03 -3.14 -0.36
N ALA A 17 1.09 -2.93 0.56
CA ALA A 17 0.10 -3.95 0.92
C ALA A 17 -0.77 -4.36 -0.29
N TYR A 18 -1.18 -3.39 -1.12
CA TYR A 18 -1.90 -3.66 -2.35
C TYR A 18 -1.09 -4.54 -3.31
N LEU A 19 0.18 -4.20 -3.55
CA LEU A 19 1.05 -5.00 -4.43
C LEU A 19 1.25 -6.42 -3.90
N VAL A 20 1.45 -6.58 -2.60
CA VAL A 20 1.52 -7.91 -1.96
C VAL A 20 0.21 -8.66 -2.17
N ALA A 21 -0.94 -8.04 -1.93
CA ALA A 21 -2.24 -8.68 -2.12
C ALA A 21 -2.45 -9.12 -3.58
N VAL A 22 -2.09 -8.27 -4.55
CA VAL A 22 -2.18 -8.60 -5.98
C VAL A 22 -1.28 -9.77 -6.36
N LEU A 23 -0.07 -9.86 -5.79
CA LEU A 23 0.87 -10.93 -6.10
C LEU A 23 0.43 -12.30 -5.57
N PHE A 24 -0.17 -12.34 -4.37
CA PHE A 24 -0.53 -13.59 -3.71
C PHE A 24 -2.00 -14.00 -3.88
N PHE A 25 -2.88 -13.04 -4.16
CA PHE A 25 -4.32 -13.27 -4.33
C PHE A 25 -4.86 -12.54 -5.58
N PRO A 26 -4.30 -12.79 -6.77
CA PRO A 26 -4.69 -12.09 -8.00
C PRO A 26 -6.17 -12.27 -8.36
N GLU A 27 -6.82 -13.35 -7.91
CA GLU A 27 -8.23 -13.66 -8.16
C GLU A 27 -9.21 -12.60 -7.63
N TYR A 28 -8.80 -11.78 -6.65
CA TYR A 28 -9.65 -10.71 -6.10
C TYR A 28 -9.52 -9.37 -6.84
N PHE A 29 -8.60 -9.26 -7.82
CA PHE A 29 -8.27 -8.00 -8.49
C PHE A 29 -8.48 -8.05 -10.01
N SER A 30 -9.07 -9.13 -10.51
CA SER A 30 -9.44 -9.40 -11.91
C SER A 30 -10.82 -8.89 -12.29
#